data_AF-A0A1G3AT72-F1
#
_entry.id   AF-A0A1G3AT72-F1
#
_cell.length_a   1.000
_cell.length_b   1.000
_cell.length_c   1.000
_cell.angle_alpha   90.00
_cell.angle_beta   90.00
_cell.angle_gamma   90.00
#
_symmetry.space_group_name_H-M   'P 1'
#
loop_
_entity.id
_entity.type
_entity.pdbx_description
1 polymer ?
#
loop_
_entity_poly.entity_id
_entity_poly.type
_entity_poly.pdbx_seq_one_letter_code
_entity_poly.pdbx_strand_id
1 'polypeptide(L)'
;MSVREFLAGVVVVWTMGAPVSARAAESWPQFRGPNGDGHSQAKALPLAWSETENITWKIPIHDHGWSSPVIWEGQIWMTTATEDGQRLFAVCVDRRTGKIVHDLKVFDVEEPETISEENSYASPTPVIEAGRVYVHFGTCGTACLDTESGEILWTRRDLHCDHQWGPGSSPILWENLLIFPMDGIDVQYVVALEKSTPAPAT
;
A
#
# COMPACT_ATOMS: atom_id res chain seq x y z
N MET A 1 35.29 -74.13 1.50
CA MET A 1 34.32 -73.34 0.73
C MET A 1 33.45 -72.61 1.74
N SER A 2 33.67 -71.30 1.89
CA SER A 2 33.02 -70.42 2.88
C SER A 2 32.33 -69.32 2.11
N VAL A 3 31.00 -69.20 2.25
CA VAL A 3 30.21 -68.10 1.70
C VAL A 3 29.90 -67.17 2.88
N ARG A 4 30.37 -65.93 2.79
CA ARG A 4 30.09 -64.85 3.75
C ARG A 4 28.85 -64.09 3.27
N GLU A 5 27.81 -64.03 4.09
CA GLU A 5 26.65 -63.18 3.86
C GLU A 5 27.00 -61.73 4.23
N PHE A 6 26.82 -60.80 3.29
CA PHE A 6 26.90 -59.36 3.53
C PHE A 6 25.48 -58.84 3.72
N LEU A 7 25.13 -58.44 4.95
CA LEU A 7 23.92 -57.67 5.24
C LEU A 7 24.23 -56.19 4.96
N ALA A 8 23.65 -55.63 3.89
CA ALA A 8 23.65 -54.20 3.63
C ALA A 8 22.57 -53.54 4.48
N GLY A 9 22.97 -52.82 5.54
CA GLY A 9 22.07 -51.99 6.34
C GLY A 9 21.70 -50.71 5.59
N VAL A 10 20.41 -50.46 5.39
CA VAL A 10 19.90 -49.18 4.90
C VAL A 10 19.75 -48.23 6.09
N VAL A 11 20.52 -47.15 6.10
CA VAL A 11 20.36 -46.04 7.06
C VAL A 11 19.40 -45.04 6.44
N VAL A 12 18.16 -44.99 6.95
CA VAL A 12 17.21 -43.92 6.61
C VAL A 12 17.50 -42.75 7.54
N VAL A 13 18.17 -41.72 7.02
CA VAL A 13 18.35 -40.44 7.72
C VAL A 13 17.05 -39.65 7.61
N TRP A 14 16.27 -39.62 8.69
CA TRP A 14 15.16 -38.68 8.82
C TRP A 14 15.74 -37.30 9.11
N THR A 15 15.87 -36.45 8.09
CA THR A 15 16.03 -35.02 8.31
C THR A 15 14.70 -34.48 8.83
N MET A 16 14.58 -34.35 10.15
CA MET A 16 13.57 -33.48 10.77
C MET A 16 13.91 -32.04 10.36
N GLY A 17 13.45 -31.64 9.18
CA GLY A 17 13.39 -30.23 8.81
C GLY A 17 12.39 -29.56 9.75
N ALA A 18 12.89 -28.78 10.70
CA ALA A 18 12.03 -27.90 11.47
C ALA A 18 11.25 -27.02 10.47
N PRO A 19 9.92 -26.88 10.60
CA PRO A 19 9.19 -25.92 9.80
C PRO A 19 9.78 -24.56 10.12
N VAL A 20 10.47 -23.95 9.15
CA VAL A 20 10.72 -22.52 9.18
C VAL A 20 9.35 -21.90 9.00
N SER A 21 8.65 -21.64 10.11
CA SER A 21 7.58 -20.66 10.10
C SER A 21 8.23 -19.36 9.68
N ALA A 22 8.15 -19.05 8.39
CA ALA A 22 8.25 -17.67 7.92
C ALA A 22 7.22 -16.92 8.75
N ARG A 23 7.69 -16.22 9.78
CA ARG A 23 6.85 -15.32 10.55
C ARG A 23 6.37 -14.31 9.51
N ALA A 24 5.12 -14.42 9.07
CA ALA A 24 4.53 -13.45 8.17
C ALA A 24 4.86 -12.09 8.77
N ALA A 25 5.68 -11.31 8.05
CA ALA A 25 6.10 -10.02 8.55
C ALA A 25 4.81 -9.22 8.78
N GLU A 26 4.64 -8.65 9.97
CA GLU A 26 3.39 -7.96 10.35
C GLU A 26 3.05 -6.95 9.25
N SER A 27 1.91 -7.18 8.57
CA SER A 27 1.39 -6.29 7.52
C SER A 27 0.68 -5.11 8.18
N TRP A 28 0.71 -3.97 7.49
CA TRP A 28 -0.01 -2.75 7.87
C TRP A 28 -0.82 -2.29 6.66
N PRO A 29 -1.91 -3.01 6.31
CA PRO A 29 -2.51 -2.94 4.98
C PRO A 29 -3.27 -1.64 4.68
N GLN A 30 -3.62 -0.86 5.70
CA GLN A 30 -4.52 0.28 5.56
C GLN A 30 -4.18 1.38 6.57
N PHE A 31 -4.83 2.52 6.42
CA PHE A 31 -4.75 3.59 7.41
C PHE A 31 -5.08 3.06 8.81
N ARG A 32 -4.23 3.40 9.79
CA ARG A 32 -4.31 2.90 11.18
C ARG A 32 -4.16 1.38 11.35
N GLY A 33 -3.63 0.68 10.35
CA GLY A 33 -3.12 -0.69 10.50
C GLY A 33 -4.20 -1.77 10.40
N PRO A 34 -3.83 -3.04 10.70
CA PRO A 34 -4.63 -4.22 10.36
C PRO A 34 -6.00 -4.26 11.04
N ASN A 35 -6.15 -3.62 12.20
CA ASN A 35 -7.41 -3.52 12.93
C ASN A 35 -8.06 -2.13 12.82
N GLY A 36 -7.44 -1.18 12.10
CA GLY A 36 -7.91 0.21 12.00
C GLY A 36 -7.80 1.03 13.30
N ASP A 37 -7.15 0.50 14.34
CA ASP A 37 -7.08 1.13 15.67
C ASP A 37 -5.80 1.96 15.87
N GLY A 38 -4.78 1.76 15.06
CA GLY A 38 -3.49 2.45 15.12
C GLY A 38 -2.48 1.75 16.05
N HIS A 39 -2.70 0.49 16.42
CA HIS A 39 -1.81 -0.24 17.32
C HIS A 39 -0.93 -1.28 16.60
N SER A 40 0.35 -1.31 16.96
CA SER A 40 1.27 -2.39 16.59
C SER A 40 1.51 -3.33 17.77
N GLN A 41 1.71 -4.62 17.50
CA GLN A 41 2.16 -5.58 18.51
C GLN A 41 3.68 -5.62 18.69
N ALA A 42 4.43 -4.85 17.90
CA ALA A 42 5.88 -4.78 17.99
C ALA A 42 6.34 -4.44 19.41
N LYS A 43 7.39 -5.14 19.86
CA LYS A 43 8.01 -4.97 21.18
C LYS A 43 9.49 -4.65 20.99
N ALA A 44 10.13 -4.14 22.04
CA ALA A 44 11.54 -3.76 22.04
C ALA A 44 11.92 -2.79 20.90
N LEU A 45 11.04 -1.83 20.63
CA LEU A 45 11.30 -0.76 19.68
C LEU A 45 12.40 0.18 20.24
N PRO A 46 13.33 0.65 19.40
CA PRO A 46 14.32 1.62 19.83
C PRO A 46 13.64 2.93 20.25
N LEU A 47 14.08 3.48 21.38
CA LEU A 47 13.51 4.70 21.98
C LEU A 47 14.28 5.97 21.59
N ALA A 48 15.42 5.83 20.92
CA ALA A 48 16.24 6.93 20.42
C ALA A 48 16.45 6.75 18.92
N TRP A 49 16.41 7.84 18.17
CA TRP A 49 16.58 7.87 16.72
C TRP A 49 17.33 9.13 16.31
N SER A 50 18.10 9.03 15.24
CA SER A 50 18.70 10.18 14.57
C SER A 50 18.82 9.92 13.07
N GLU A 51 19.42 10.83 12.33
CA GLU A 51 19.74 10.63 10.91
C GLU A 51 20.71 9.46 10.65
N THR A 52 21.41 8.97 11.69
CA THR A 52 22.43 7.92 11.57
C THR A 52 22.27 6.78 12.58
N GLU A 53 21.40 6.92 13.58
CA GLU A 53 21.22 5.95 14.65
C GLU A 53 19.85 5.28 14.56
N ASN A 54 19.83 3.95 14.70
CA ASN A 54 18.63 3.10 14.63
C ASN A 54 17.88 3.16 13.28
N ILE A 55 18.46 3.75 12.24
CA ILE A 55 17.95 3.78 10.86
C ILE A 55 18.46 2.56 10.09
N THR A 56 17.55 1.78 9.49
CA THR A 56 17.94 0.66 8.60
C THR A 56 18.28 1.16 7.20
N TRP A 57 17.49 2.09 6.67
CA TRP A 57 17.71 2.77 5.39
C TRP A 57 16.92 4.08 5.39
N LYS A 58 17.34 5.00 4.53
CA LYS A 58 16.64 6.25 4.23
C LYS A 58 16.85 6.56 2.74
N ILE A 59 15.78 6.89 2.04
CA ILE A 59 15.82 7.31 0.64
C ILE A 59 14.98 8.58 0.46
N PRO A 60 15.34 9.45 -0.51
CA PRO A 60 14.44 10.51 -0.92
C PRO A 60 13.23 9.92 -1.67
N ILE A 61 12.06 10.50 -1.42
CA ILE A 61 10.84 10.30 -2.22
C ILE A 61 10.54 11.65 -2.86
N HIS A 62 10.18 11.65 -4.15
CA HIS A 62 9.91 12.87 -4.91
C HIS A 62 8.54 13.44 -4.55
N ASP A 63 8.36 14.72 -4.85
CA ASP A 63 7.10 15.45 -4.68
C ASP A 63 6.53 15.36 -3.25
N HIS A 64 5.22 15.59 -3.09
CA HIS A 64 4.54 15.79 -1.81
C HIS A 64 3.49 14.70 -1.55
N GLY A 65 3.36 14.22 -0.32
CA GLY A 65 2.34 13.22 0.03
C GLY A 65 2.18 13.08 1.54
N TRP A 66 0.93 13.18 2.02
CA TRP A 66 0.57 13.10 3.45
C TRP A 66 -0.03 11.73 3.80
N SER A 67 -0.12 10.84 2.81
CA SER A 67 -0.50 9.45 3.03
C SER A 67 0.42 8.77 4.04
N SER A 68 -0.17 7.90 4.86
CA SER A 68 0.61 6.96 5.66
C SER A 68 1.11 5.83 4.77
N PRO A 69 2.32 5.28 5.01
CA PRO A 69 2.75 4.09 4.29
C PRO A 69 1.88 2.88 4.67
N VAL A 70 1.52 2.07 3.67
CA VAL A 70 0.92 0.75 3.89
C VAL A 70 1.90 -0.35 3.55
N ILE A 71 1.85 -1.45 4.30
CA ILE A 71 2.81 -2.53 4.21
C ILE A 71 2.07 -3.83 3.94
N TRP A 72 2.46 -4.51 2.86
CA TRP A 72 2.09 -5.90 2.61
C TRP A 72 3.35 -6.70 2.32
N GLU A 73 3.65 -7.65 3.19
CA GLU A 73 4.86 -8.47 3.11
C GLU A 73 6.16 -7.62 3.00
N GLY A 74 6.83 -7.69 1.84
CA GLY A 74 8.07 -6.99 1.53
C GLY A 74 7.89 -5.63 0.85
N GLN A 75 6.66 -5.18 0.63
CA GLN A 75 6.35 -3.96 -0.10
C GLN A 75 5.83 -2.86 0.84
N ILE A 76 6.28 -1.63 0.61
CA ILE A 76 5.78 -0.41 1.26
C ILE A 76 5.22 0.49 0.18
N TRP A 77 3.92 0.78 0.22
CA TRP A 77 3.24 1.65 -0.74
C TRP A 77 2.82 2.97 -0.10
N MET A 78 2.91 4.05 -0.87
CA MET A 78 2.46 5.40 -0.53
C MET A 78 2.04 6.17 -1.78
N THR A 79 1.36 7.28 -1.60
CA THR A 79 0.97 8.18 -2.69
C THR A 79 1.72 9.51 -2.59
N THR A 80 2.08 10.06 -3.74
CA THR A 80 2.67 11.40 -3.87
C THR A 80 1.98 12.17 -4.99
N ALA A 81 2.13 13.49 -4.99
CA ALA A 81 1.58 14.41 -5.97
C ALA A 81 2.48 15.63 -6.09
N THR A 82 2.60 16.16 -7.31
CA THR A 82 3.27 17.45 -7.52
C THR A 82 2.60 18.55 -6.72
N GLU A 83 3.37 19.59 -6.36
CA GLU A 83 2.88 20.72 -5.58
C GLU A 83 1.66 21.40 -6.23
N ASP A 84 1.64 21.47 -7.56
CA ASP A 84 0.53 22.00 -8.35
C ASP A 84 -0.65 21.02 -8.51
N GLY A 85 -0.55 19.78 -8.03
CA GLY A 85 -1.60 18.75 -8.14
C GLY A 85 -1.78 18.15 -9.54
N GLN A 86 -1.00 18.57 -10.54
CA GLN A 86 -1.20 18.14 -11.92
C GLN A 86 -0.81 16.68 -12.17
N ARG A 87 0.06 16.09 -11.35
CA ARG A 87 0.52 14.71 -11.49
C ARG A 87 0.44 13.98 -10.16
N LEU A 88 -0.24 12.83 -10.17
CA LEU A 88 -0.52 12.00 -8.99
C LEU A 88 0.14 10.63 -9.16
N PHE A 89 0.80 10.13 -8.12
CA PHE A 89 1.67 8.96 -8.19
C PHE A 89 1.37 7.94 -7.09
N ALA A 90 1.69 6.69 -7.40
CA ALA A 90 1.81 5.59 -6.45
C ALA A 90 3.27 5.11 -6.45
N VAL A 91 3.88 5.09 -5.26
CA VAL A 91 5.28 4.70 -5.09
C VAL A 91 5.36 3.45 -4.21
N CYS A 92 6.09 2.44 -4.68
CA CYS A 92 6.39 1.22 -3.94
C CYS A 92 7.88 1.14 -3.63
N VAL A 93 8.20 0.83 -2.38
CA VAL A 93 9.57 0.64 -1.89
C VAL A 93 9.73 -0.77 -1.33
N ASP A 94 10.84 -1.42 -1.67
CA ASP A 94 11.24 -2.68 -1.05
C ASP A 94 11.57 -2.44 0.42
N ARG A 95 10.80 -3.06 1.31
CA ARG A 95 10.88 -2.89 2.76
C ARG A 95 12.27 -3.18 3.33
N ARG A 96 13.02 -4.09 2.72
CA ARG A 96 14.29 -4.57 3.26
C ARG A 96 15.46 -3.66 2.86
N THR A 97 15.42 -3.17 1.63
CA THR A 97 16.55 -2.46 1.00
C THR A 97 16.32 -0.97 0.87
N GLY A 98 15.07 -0.51 0.99
CA GLY A 98 14.70 0.88 0.74
C GLY A 98 14.73 1.25 -0.74
N LYS A 99 14.87 0.31 -1.67
CA LYS A 99 14.88 0.61 -3.11
C LYS A 99 13.47 0.83 -3.62
N ILE A 100 13.29 1.85 -4.46
CA ILE A 100 12.05 2.05 -5.21
C ILE A 100 11.89 0.88 -6.19
N VAL A 101 10.77 0.17 -6.10
CA VAL A 101 10.37 -0.95 -6.96
C VAL A 101 9.41 -0.47 -8.03
N HIS A 102 8.45 0.38 -7.66
CA HIS A 102 7.51 1.02 -8.56
C HIS A 102 7.45 2.52 -8.26
N ASP A 103 7.44 3.32 -9.33
CA ASP A 103 7.20 4.76 -9.30
C ASP A 103 6.27 5.06 -10.47
N LEU A 104 4.98 5.17 -10.17
CA LEU A 104 3.93 5.07 -11.16
C LEU A 104 3.10 6.34 -11.15
N LYS A 105 3.14 7.10 -12.24
CA LYS A 105 2.18 8.18 -12.45
C LYS A 105 0.81 7.57 -12.75
N VAL A 106 -0.13 7.78 -11.84
CA VAL A 106 -1.49 7.23 -11.90
C VAL A 106 -2.41 8.15 -12.68
N PHE A 107 -2.30 9.46 -12.46
CA PHE A 107 -3.19 10.45 -13.05
C PHE A 107 -2.45 11.72 -13.47
N ASP A 108 -2.84 12.26 -14.63
CA ASP A 108 -2.67 13.68 -14.97
C ASP A 108 -3.99 14.42 -14.66
N VAL A 109 -3.89 15.63 -14.11
CA VAL A 109 -5.01 16.51 -13.77
C VAL A 109 -4.76 17.87 -14.41
N GLU A 110 -5.62 18.28 -15.33
CA GLU A 110 -5.45 19.53 -16.08
C GLU A 110 -5.67 20.76 -15.20
N GLU A 111 -6.79 20.74 -14.45
CA GLU A 111 -7.22 21.83 -13.57
C GLU A 111 -7.50 21.28 -12.16
N PRO A 112 -6.45 21.07 -11.34
CA PRO A 112 -6.61 20.60 -9.97
C PRO A 112 -7.31 21.67 -9.10
N GLU A 113 -8.19 21.21 -8.19
CA GLU A 113 -8.85 22.08 -7.20
C GLU A 113 -7.82 22.76 -6.29
N THR A 114 -8.02 24.02 -5.92
CA THR A 114 -7.15 24.63 -4.90
C THR A 114 -7.40 23.97 -3.55
N ILE A 115 -6.33 23.61 -2.85
CA ILE A 115 -6.37 22.99 -1.51
C ILE A 115 -5.68 23.88 -0.47
N SER A 116 -5.82 23.54 0.81
CA SER A 116 -5.10 24.24 1.88
C SER A 116 -3.61 23.90 1.87
N GLU A 117 -2.76 24.81 2.35
CA GLU A 117 -1.31 24.61 2.46
C GLU A 117 -0.95 23.48 3.44
N GLU A 118 -1.83 23.16 4.38
CA GLU A 118 -1.69 22.06 5.35
C GLU A 118 -2.05 20.70 4.76
N ASN A 119 -2.55 20.65 3.52
CA ASN A 119 -3.00 19.44 2.84
C ASN A 119 -2.16 19.15 1.57
N SER A 120 -2.37 17.96 1.00
CA SER A 120 -1.77 17.52 -0.25
C SER A 120 -2.80 16.78 -1.09
N TYR A 121 -2.68 16.85 -2.42
CA TYR A 121 -3.50 16.06 -3.33
C TYR A 121 -3.34 14.55 -3.13
N ALA A 122 -2.25 14.11 -2.47
CA ALA A 122 -1.95 12.71 -2.15
C ALA A 122 -2.03 12.40 -0.65
N SER A 123 -2.93 13.09 0.08
CA SER A 123 -3.20 12.84 1.50
C SER A 123 -3.92 11.52 1.81
N PRO A 124 -4.89 11.04 1.00
CA PRO A 124 -5.54 9.77 1.31
C PRO A 124 -4.54 8.61 1.33
N THR A 125 -4.54 7.85 2.41
CA THR A 125 -3.70 6.66 2.57
C THR A 125 -4.22 5.54 1.69
N PRO A 126 -3.37 4.89 0.86
CA PRO A 126 -3.81 3.75 0.06
C PRO A 126 -4.23 2.56 0.93
N VAL A 127 -4.86 1.56 0.32
CA VAL A 127 -5.11 0.27 0.97
C VAL A 127 -4.59 -0.85 0.11
N ILE A 128 -3.97 -1.85 0.73
CA ILE A 128 -3.31 -2.97 0.04
C ILE A 128 -3.82 -4.31 0.56
N GLU A 129 -3.97 -5.26 -0.36
CA GLU A 129 -4.19 -6.67 -0.09
C GLU A 129 -3.30 -7.51 -1.01
N ALA A 130 -3.37 -8.83 -0.91
CA ALA A 130 -2.58 -9.71 -1.77
C ALA A 130 -2.86 -9.41 -3.26
N GLY A 131 -1.81 -9.05 -4.00
CA GLY A 131 -1.84 -8.80 -5.44
C GLY A 131 -2.36 -7.42 -5.87
N ARG A 132 -2.95 -6.62 -4.97
CA ARG A 132 -3.59 -5.35 -5.35
C ARG A 132 -3.37 -4.23 -4.33
N VAL A 133 -3.09 -3.04 -4.86
CA VAL A 133 -3.08 -1.79 -4.09
C VAL A 133 -4.10 -0.82 -4.71
N TYR A 134 -4.88 -0.18 -3.85
CA TYR A 134 -5.90 0.79 -4.23
C TYR A 134 -5.47 2.16 -3.74
N VAL A 135 -5.46 3.13 -4.65
CA VAL A 135 -5.08 4.52 -4.40
C VAL A 135 -6.27 5.44 -4.68
N HIS A 136 -6.42 6.47 -3.85
CA HIS A 136 -7.52 7.42 -3.94
C HIS A 136 -6.97 8.84 -3.80
N PHE A 137 -7.46 9.76 -4.62
CA PHE A 137 -7.01 11.16 -4.67
C PHE A 137 -8.21 12.11 -4.66
N GLY A 138 -9.30 11.73 -3.98
CA GLY A 138 -10.55 12.50 -3.99
C GLY A 138 -11.20 12.54 -5.36
N THR A 139 -11.65 13.75 -5.74
CA THR A 139 -12.30 14.02 -7.03
C THR A 139 -11.37 13.76 -8.22
N CYS A 140 -10.05 13.81 -8.02
CA CYS A 140 -9.08 13.59 -9.08
C CYS A 140 -9.10 12.15 -9.61
N GLY A 141 -9.42 11.18 -8.74
CA GLY A 141 -9.65 9.80 -9.14
C GLY A 141 -9.30 8.74 -8.11
N THR A 142 -9.70 7.52 -8.42
CA THR A 142 -9.39 6.29 -7.68
C THR A 142 -8.88 5.24 -8.65
N ALA A 143 -7.86 4.46 -8.27
CA ALA A 143 -7.30 3.40 -9.12
C ALA A 143 -6.98 2.14 -8.32
N CYS A 144 -6.98 1.00 -9.01
CA CYS A 144 -6.41 -0.25 -8.54
C CYS A 144 -5.20 -0.61 -9.39
N LEU A 145 -4.12 -1.00 -8.74
CA LEU A 145 -2.88 -1.41 -9.36
C LEU A 145 -2.53 -2.84 -8.95
N ASP A 146 -1.92 -3.58 -9.87
CA ASP A 146 -1.27 -4.86 -9.58
C ASP A 146 0.04 -4.61 -8.82
N THR A 147 0.23 -5.30 -7.69
CA THR A 147 1.38 -5.06 -6.80
C THR A 147 2.69 -5.67 -7.30
N GLU A 148 2.65 -6.57 -8.29
CA GLU A 148 3.84 -7.23 -8.83
C GLU A 148 4.32 -6.52 -10.11
N SER A 149 3.39 -6.24 -11.03
CA SER A 149 3.71 -5.59 -12.30
C SER A 149 3.70 -4.07 -12.23
N GLY A 150 2.94 -3.49 -11.29
CA GLY A 150 2.65 -2.06 -11.28
C GLY A 150 1.61 -1.63 -12.33
N GLU A 151 0.95 -2.56 -13.00
CA GLU A 151 -0.08 -2.24 -14.00
C GLU A 151 -1.31 -1.63 -13.32
N ILE A 152 -1.85 -0.56 -13.91
CA ILE A 152 -3.14 -0.01 -13.50
C ILE A 152 -4.25 -0.93 -14.05
N LEU A 153 -4.90 -1.67 -13.16
CA LEU A 153 -5.96 -2.62 -13.51
C LEU A 153 -7.28 -1.92 -13.87
N TRP A 154 -7.60 -0.83 -13.16
CA TRP A 154 -8.76 0.02 -13.46
C TRP A 154 -8.61 1.40 -12.82
N THR A 155 -9.37 2.37 -13.34
CA THR A 155 -9.50 3.72 -12.77
C THR A 155 -10.96 4.18 -12.74
N ARG A 156 -11.25 5.14 -11.85
CA ARG A 156 -12.53 5.84 -11.70
C ARG A 156 -12.27 7.32 -11.49
N ARG A 157 -12.95 8.16 -12.25
CA ARG A 157 -12.84 9.64 -12.21
C ARG A 157 -14.19 10.34 -12.22
N ASP A 158 -15.28 9.58 -12.09
CA ASP A 158 -16.67 10.01 -12.13
C ASP A 158 -17.26 10.30 -10.73
N LEU A 159 -16.41 10.28 -9.70
CA LEU A 159 -16.78 10.52 -8.32
C LEU A 159 -16.34 11.94 -7.94
N HIS A 160 -17.26 12.89 -8.04
CA HIS A 160 -16.97 14.32 -7.83
C HIS A 160 -17.56 14.84 -6.53
N CYS A 161 -16.83 15.76 -5.91
CA CYS A 161 -17.27 16.71 -4.89
C CYS A 161 -16.20 17.81 -4.80
N ASP A 162 -16.57 18.99 -4.32
CA ASP A 162 -15.67 20.11 -4.04
C ASP A 162 -15.01 19.87 -2.67
N HIS A 163 -13.73 19.51 -2.66
CA HIS A 163 -13.04 19.18 -1.41
C HIS A 163 -12.74 20.40 -0.54
N GLN A 164 -12.78 21.63 -1.09
CA GLN A 164 -12.39 22.93 -0.49
C GLN A 164 -10.99 22.99 0.15
N TRP A 165 -10.71 22.10 1.09
CA TRP A 165 -9.47 21.96 1.85
C TRP A 165 -8.57 20.86 1.30
N GLY A 166 -9.03 20.07 0.33
CA GLY A 166 -8.32 18.95 -0.28
C GLY A 166 -8.77 17.57 0.25
N PRO A 167 -8.44 16.49 -0.47
CA PRO A 167 -8.97 15.17 -0.16
C PRO A 167 -8.34 14.57 1.10
N GLY A 168 -9.13 13.91 1.94
CA GLY A 168 -8.64 13.26 3.18
C GLY A 168 -9.09 11.82 3.38
N SER A 169 -9.94 11.30 2.50
CA SER A 169 -10.65 10.03 2.69
C SER A 169 -9.82 8.81 2.33
N SER A 170 -9.16 8.21 3.32
CA SER A 170 -8.41 6.96 3.12
C SER A 170 -9.37 5.78 2.93
N PRO A 171 -9.30 5.01 1.83
CA PRO A 171 -10.16 3.86 1.61
C PRO A 171 -9.91 2.70 2.60
N ILE A 172 -10.96 1.90 2.78
CA ILE A 172 -10.90 0.62 3.49
C ILE A 172 -11.43 -0.51 2.60
N LEU A 173 -11.04 -1.75 2.93
CA LEU A 173 -11.58 -2.93 2.29
C LEU A 173 -12.54 -3.65 3.23
N TRP A 174 -13.70 -4.05 2.71
CA TRP A 174 -14.63 -4.92 3.41
C TRP A 174 -15.20 -5.94 2.43
N GLU A 175 -14.95 -7.23 2.67
CA GLU A 175 -15.33 -8.31 1.75
C GLU A 175 -14.83 -8.03 0.31
N ASN A 176 -15.74 -7.87 -0.66
CA ASN A 176 -15.43 -7.53 -2.05
C ASN A 176 -15.51 -6.01 -2.33
N LEU A 177 -15.59 -5.17 -1.30
CA LEU A 177 -15.81 -3.74 -1.45
C LEU A 177 -14.56 -2.92 -1.10
N LEU A 178 -14.35 -1.86 -1.87
CA LEU A 178 -13.50 -0.71 -1.57
C LEU A 178 -14.42 0.44 -1.16
N ILE A 179 -14.28 0.91 0.08
CA ILE A 179 -15.21 1.86 0.69
C ILE A 179 -14.47 3.13 1.12
N PHE A 180 -15.03 4.30 0.79
CA PHE A 180 -14.51 5.59 1.23
C PHE A 180 -15.62 6.66 1.21
N PRO A 181 -15.60 7.63 2.14
CA PRO A 181 -16.47 8.80 2.08
C PRO A 181 -15.96 9.84 1.07
N MET A 182 -16.88 10.56 0.45
CA MET A 182 -16.65 11.80 -0.29
C MET A 182 -17.29 12.92 0.53
N ASP A 183 -16.45 13.78 1.12
CA ASP A 183 -16.84 14.80 2.09
C ASP A 183 -16.58 16.20 1.51
N GLY A 184 -17.25 16.50 0.40
CA GLY A 184 -17.16 17.83 -0.20
C GLY A 184 -18.08 18.83 0.46
N ILE A 185 -17.88 20.11 0.22
CA ILE A 185 -18.77 21.16 0.75
C ILE A 185 -20.09 21.28 -0.01
N ASP A 186 -20.11 20.80 -1.25
CA ASP A 186 -21.25 20.82 -2.18
C ASP A 186 -22.13 19.57 -2.03
N VAL A 187 -21.51 18.39 -1.92
CA VAL A 187 -22.18 17.10 -1.81
C VAL A 187 -21.38 16.14 -0.92
N GLN A 188 -22.10 15.36 -0.10
CA GLN A 188 -21.51 14.35 0.78
C GLN A 188 -22.15 12.98 0.55
N TYR A 189 -21.33 11.96 0.35
CA TYR A 189 -21.80 10.59 0.11
C TYR A 189 -20.73 9.56 0.47
N VAL A 190 -21.14 8.29 0.56
CA VAL A 190 -20.22 7.18 0.76
C VAL A 190 -20.21 6.32 -0.49
N VAL A 191 -19.02 5.97 -0.95
CA VAL A 191 -18.81 5.12 -2.10
C VAL A 191 -18.46 3.72 -1.62
N ALA A 192 -19.05 2.70 -2.26
CA ALA A 192 -18.64 1.31 -2.15
C ALA A 192 -18.48 0.75 -3.56
N LEU A 193 -17.23 0.51 -3.98
CA LEU A 193 -16.90 -0.07 -5.29
C LEU A 193 -16.59 -1.55 -5.12
N GLU A 194 -17.00 -2.40 -6.05
CA GLU A 194 -16.45 -3.76 -6.09
C GLU A 194 -14.95 -3.70 -6.44
N LYS A 195 -14.12 -4.48 -5.73
CA LYS A 195 -12.66 -4.53 -5.90
C LYS A 195 -12.22 -4.92 -7.31
N SER A 196 -13.03 -5.71 -8.00
CA SER A 196 -12.80 -6.20 -9.36
C SER A 196 -13.17 -5.23 -10.48
N THR A 197 -13.72 -4.06 -10.18
CA THR A 197 -14.51 -3.32 -11.19
C THR A 197 -13.69 -2.47 -12.16
N PRO A 198 -13.87 -2.71 -13.46
CA PRO A 198 -14.27 -1.69 -14.43
C PRO A 198 -15.77 -1.90 -14.83
N ALA A 199 -16.68 -0.94 -15.04
CA ALA A 199 -16.66 0.54 -15.19
C ALA A 199 -18.07 1.15 -14.82
N PRO A 200 -18.34 2.44 -15.11
CA PRO A 200 -18.98 2.70 -16.40
C PRO A 200 -18.14 3.58 -17.33
N ALA A 201 -18.09 3.16 -18.59
CA ALA A 201 -17.88 4.05 -19.72
C ALA A 201 -19.18 4.84 -19.93
N THR A 202 -19.07 6.17 -19.98
CA THR A 202 -20.08 7.02 -20.62
C THR A 202 -19.76 7.14 -22.10
#